data_AF-A0A5K7Z067-F1
#
_entry.id   AF-A0A5K7Z067-F1
#
_cell.length_a   1.000
_cell.length_b   1.000
_cell.length_c   1.000
_cell.angle_alpha   90.00
_cell.angle_beta   90.00
_cell.angle_gamma   90.00
#
_symmetry.space_group_name_H-M   'P 1'
#
loop_
_entity.id
_entity.type
_entity.pdbx_description
1 polymer ?
#
loop_
_entity_poly.entity_id
_entity_poly.type
_entity_poly.pdbx_seq_one_letter_code
_entity_poly.pdbx_strand_id
1 'polypeptide(L)'
;MTLWYEMGFDDPVDSRWEEGEIRARIRVPADSPWFDGHFPGEPVLPGIAQLGMVHDLLCRAFDQQLPVARVSRVRFRQMIRPEQQLTLTVQRDEAAGSHRFRITGDEGSICTGQLLLADGRDGKNAPDGTFSTTEN
;
A
#
# COMPACT_ATOMS: atom_id res chain seq x y z
N MET A 1 8.62 8.24 14.53
CA MET A 1 7.76 8.82 13.48
C MET A 1 6.34 8.35 13.80
N THR A 2 5.45 9.25 14.22
CA THR A 2 4.07 8.89 14.55
C THR A 2 3.36 8.54 13.24
N LEU A 3 2.96 7.28 13.07
CA LEU A 3 2.12 6.89 11.95
C LEU A 3 0.74 7.55 12.16
N TRP A 4 0.26 8.29 11.16
CA TRP A 4 -1.02 9.00 11.20
C TRP A 4 -2.23 8.07 11.00
N TYR A 5 -1.98 6.76 11.01
CA TYR A 5 -2.93 5.67 10.84
C TYR A 5 -2.37 4.40 11.48
N GLU A 6 -3.25 3.43 11.69
CA GLU A 6 -2.89 2.10 12.16
C GLU A 6 -2.97 1.12 10.99
N MET A 7 -1.92 0.31 10.84
CA MET A 7 -1.83 -0.74 9.83
C MET A 7 -1.56 -2.07 10.53
N GLY A 8 -2.52 -2.99 10.43
CA GLY A 8 -2.37 -4.39 10.81
C GLY A 8 -2.25 -5.26 9.56
N PHE A 9 -1.45 -6.33 9.64
CA PHE A 9 -1.35 -7.32 8.58
C PHE A 9 -2.20 -8.54 8.93
N ASP A 10 -2.84 -9.13 7.92
CA ASP A 10 -3.54 -10.40 8.10
C ASP A 10 -2.56 -11.57 8.24
N ASP A 11 -1.41 -11.46 7.57
CA ASP A 11 -0.35 -12.49 7.53
C ASP A 11 1.01 -11.93 7.98
N PRO A 12 1.94 -12.80 8.44
CA PRO A 12 3.30 -12.41 8.74
C PRO A 12 3.94 -11.65 7.58
N VAL A 13 4.69 -10.62 7.94
CA VAL A 13 5.48 -9.75 7.07
C VAL A 13 6.43 -10.55 6.14
N ASP A 14 6.91 -11.72 6.54
CA ASP A 14 7.86 -12.47 5.71
C ASP A 14 7.19 -13.38 4.65
N SER A 15 5.88 -13.62 4.75
CA SER A 15 5.08 -14.42 3.79
C SER A 15 4.28 -13.54 2.82
N ARG A 16 4.71 -12.30 2.61
CA ARG A 16 3.82 -11.21 2.17
C ARG A 16 3.12 -11.38 0.83
N TRP A 17 3.63 -12.16 -0.10
CA TRP A 17 3.06 -12.35 -1.45
C TRP A 17 2.48 -13.75 -1.65
N GLU A 18 1.76 -14.30 -0.68
CA GLU A 18 1.00 -15.54 -0.88
C GLU A 18 -0.06 -15.33 -1.98
N GLU A 19 -0.08 -16.23 -2.97
CA GLU A 19 -0.93 -16.14 -4.18
C GLU A 19 -0.77 -14.84 -5.01
N GLY A 20 0.35 -14.11 -4.87
CA GLY A 20 0.63 -12.89 -5.63
C GLY A 20 -0.12 -11.65 -5.15
N GLU A 21 -0.73 -11.71 -3.96
CA GLU A 21 -1.45 -10.63 -3.30
C GLU A 21 -0.83 -10.34 -1.92
N ILE A 22 -0.89 -9.08 -1.50
CA ILE A 22 -0.60 -8.64 -0.13
C ILE A 22 -1.82 -7.89 0.42
N ARG A 23 -2.11 -8.05 1.72
CA ARG A 23 -3.27 -7.42 2.37
C ARG A 23 -2.94 -6.80 3.73
N ALA A 24 -3.57 -5.68 4.03
CA ALA A 24 -3.52 -5.02 5.32
C ALA A 24 -4.88 -4.46 5.74
N ARG A 25 -5.18 -4.53 7.03
CA ARG A 25 -6.28 -3.79 7.67
C ARG A 25 -5.77 -2.43 8.10
N ILE A 26 -6.56 -1.39 7.79
CA ILE A 26 -6.20 -0.02 8.11
C ILE A 26 -7.34 0.67 8.85
N ARG A 27 -6.98 1.44 9.87
CA ARG A 27 -7.85 2.41 10.55
C ARG A 27 -7.13 3.74 10.59
N VAL A 28 -7.80 4.83 10.21
CA VAL A 28 -7.25 6.18 10.39
C VAL A 28 -7.94 6.83 11.59
N PRO A 29 -7.20 7.09 12.70
CA PRO A 29 -7.75 7.72 13.88
C PRO A 29 -8.35 9.10 13.60
N ALA A 30 -9.40 9.48 14.33
CA ALA A 30 -10.08 10.76 14.18
C ALA A 30 -9.20 11.98 14.49
N ASP A 31 -8.18 11.81 15.31
CA ASP A 31 -7.17 12.82 15.65
C ASP A 31 -6.01 12.86 14.64
N SER A 32 -6.10 12.10 13.54
CA SER A 32 -5.12 12.15 12.47
C SER A 32 -5.06 13.56 11.85
N PRO A 33 -3.86 14.11 11.61
CA PRO A 33 -3.70 15.43 11.03
C PRO A 33 -4.29 15.55 9.62
N TRP A 34 -4.58 14.42 8.94
CA TRP A 34 -5.22 14.42 7.63
C TRP A 34 -6.70 14.82 7.66
N PHE A 35 -7.35 14.79 8.81
CA PHE A 35 -8.72 15.26 8.97
C PHE A 35 -8.80 16.73 9.37
N ASP A 36 -7.69 17.33 9.79
CA ASP A 36 -7.65 18.75 10.14
C ASP A 36 -7.85 19.62 8.89
N GLY A 37 -8.95 20.37 8.88
CA GLY A 37 -9.33 21.23 7.76
C GLY A 37 -9.78 20.50 6.48
N HIS A 38 -9.98 19.17 6.51
CA HIS A 38 -10.38 18.39 5.34
C HIS A 38 -11.57 17.46 5.63
N PHE A 39 -12.79 17.97 5.79
CA PHE A 39 -13.24 19.35 5.73
C PHE A 39 -13.81 19.77 7.09
N PRO A 40 -13.83 21.07 7.45
CA PRO A 40 -14.47 21.52 8.68
C PRO A 40 -15.93 21.03 8.75
N GLY A 41 -16.26 20.27 9.80
CA GLY A 41 -17.59 19.70 10.01
C GLY A 41 -17.88 18.38 9.27
N GLU A 42 -17.14 18.04 8.21
CA GLU A 42 -17.24 16.75 7.50
C GLU A 42 -15.83 16.24 7.15
N PRO A 43 -15.11 15.62 8.11
CA PRO A 43 -13.77 15.11 7.90
C PRO A 43 -13.76 13.91 6.94
N VAL A 44 -12.89 13.97 5.93
CA VAL A 44 -12.70 12.97 4.88
C VAL A 44 -11.23 12.81 4.56
N LEU A 45 -10.75 11.58 4.49
CA LEU A 45 -9.35 11.29 4.21
C LEU A 45 -9.00 11.68 2.75
N PRO A 46 -8.01 12.55 2.52
CA PRO A 46 -7.66 12.99 1.18
C PRO A 46 -7.04 11.87 0.35
N GLY A 47 -7.20 11.95 -0.97
CA GLY A 47 -6.71 10.92 -1.88
C GLY A 47 -5.19 10.69 -1.80
N ILE A 48 -4.41 11.71 -1.47
CA ILE A 48 -2.95 11.57 -1.30
C ILE A 48 -2.59 10.71 -0.08
N ALA A 49 -3.34 10.81 1.02
CA ALA A 49 -3.16 9.95 2.18
C ALA A 49 -3.49 8.50 1.81
N GLN A 50 -4.57 8.27 1.05
CA GLN A 50 -4.89 6.94 0.53
C GLN A 50 -3.76 6.32 -0.29
N LEU A 51 -3.13 7.09 -1.20
CA LEU A 51 -1.97 6.63 -1.96
C LEU A 51 -0.74 6.41 -1.07
N GLY A 52 -0.56 7.21 -0.01
CA GLY A 52 0.48 7.01 0.99
C GLY A 52 0.36 5.67 1.72
N MET A 53 -0.85 5.22 2.04
CA MET A 53 -1.07 3.89 2.65
C MET A 53 -0.67 2.76 1.69
N VAL A 54 -0.99 2.90 0.40
CA VAL A 54 -0.58 1.94 -0.65
C VAL A 54 0.93 1.86 -0.76
N HIS A 55 1.59 3.03 -0.78
CA HIS A 55 3.03 3.13 -0.87
C HIS A 55 3.75 2.54 0.35
N ASP A 56 3.26 2.81 1.57
CA ASP A 56 3.84 2.26 2.80
C ASP A 56 3.66 0.73 2.85
N LEU A 57 2.47 0.21 2.48
CA LEU A 57 2.25 -1.23 2.38
C LEU A 57 3.27 -1.90 1.43
N LEU A 58 3.49 -1.30 0.27
CA LEU A 58 4.47 -1.80 -0.70
C LEU A 58 5.90 -1.72 -0.17
N CYS A 59 6.32 -0.59 0.42
CA CYS A 59 7.66 -0.44 0.97
C CYS A 59 7.93 -1.44 2.09
N ARG A 60 6.94 -1.65 2.96
CA ARG A 60 7.01 -2.68 3.98
C ARG A 60 7.13 -4.05 3.29
N ALA A 61 6.28 -4.38 2.31
CA ALA A 61 6.30 -5.66 1.61
C ALA A 61 7.59 -5.99 0.86
N PHE A 62 8.34 -4.98 0.43
CA PHE A 62 9.67 -5.12 -0.16
C PHE A 62 10.81 -5.01 0.84
N ASP A 63 10.50 -4.71 2.10
CA ASP A 63 11.48 -4.34 3.14
C ASP A 63 12.47 -3.26 2.66
N GLN A 64 11.97 -2.32 1.84
CA GLN A 64 12.78 -1.30 1.20
C GLN A 64 11.97 -0.03 0.96
N GLN A 65 12.60 1.13 1.20
CA GLN A 65 12.04 2.43 0.81
C GLN A 65 12.26 2.63 -0.70
N LEU A 66 11.18 2.56 -1.47
CA LEU A 66 11.20 2.70 -2.93
C LEU A 66 10.41 3.94 -3.35
N PRO A 67 10.95 4.84 -4.18
CA PRO A 67 10.20 5.99 -4.65
C PRO A 67 9.03 5.56 -5.55
N VAL A 68 7.96 6.36 -5.56
CA VAL A 68 6.85 6.16 -6.51
C VAL A 68 7.25 6.72 -7.88
N ALA A 69 7.35 5.86 -8.90
CA ALA A 69 7.63 6.29 -10.27
C ALA A 69 6.36 6.77 -10.98
N ARG A 70 5.23 6.09 -10.75
CA ARG A 70 3.97 6.42 -11.42
C ARG A 70 2.77 5.96 -10.61
N VAL A 71 1.75 6.80 -10.60
CA VAL A 71 0.40 6.44 -10.16
C VAL A 71 -0.52 6.57 -11.36
N SER A 72 -1.37 5.57 -11.63
CA SER A 72 -2.26 5.59 -12.79
C SER A 72 -3.56 4.86 -12.52
N ARG A 73 -4.56 5.10 -13.38
CA ARG A 73 -5.89 4.46 -13.35
C ARG A 73 -6.61 4.58 -12.00
N VAL A 74 -6.31 5.64 -11.23
CA VAL A 74 -6.89 5.83 -9.89
C VAL A 74 -8.36 6.21 -10.02
N ARG A 75 -9.21 5.56 -9.23
CA ARG A 75 -10.64 5.86 -9.14
C ARG A 75 -11.06 5.92 -7.68
N PHE A 76 -11.42 7.11 -7.20
CA PHE A 76 -12.04 7.33 -5.90
C PHE A 76 -13.56 7.21 -6.06
N ARG A 77 -14.17 6.24 -5.38
CA ARG A 77 -15.58 5.88 -5.49
C ARG A 77 -16.38 6.25 -4.25
N GLN A 78 -15.75 6.23 -3.09
CA GLN A 78 -16.37 6.54 -1.80
C GLN A 78 -15.41 7.38 -0.95
N MET A 79 -15.97 8.12 -0.01
CA MET A 79 -15.23 8.88 0.99
C MET A 79 -14.78 7.95 2.13
N ILE A 80 -13.62 8.22 2.72
CA ILE A 80 -13.16 7.55 3.93
C ILE A 80 -13.34 8.51 5.09
N ARG A 81 -14.07 8.10 6.12
CA ARG A 81 -14.29 8.87 7.35
C ARG A 81 -13.31 8.45 8.45
N PRO A 82 -13.13 9.30 9.48
CA PRO A 82 -12.48 8.90 10.72
C PRO A 82 -12.95 7.55 11.24
N GLU A 83 -12.02 6.77 11.81
CA GLU A 83 -12.29 5.49 12.47
C GLU A 83 -12.83 4.37 11.57
N GLN A 84 -13.01 4.64 10.28
CA GLN A 84 -13.48 3.63 9.34
C GLN A 84 -12.46 2.50 9.21
N GLN A 85 -12.95 1.26 9.26
CA GLN A 85 -12.16 0.07 9.00
C GLN A 85 -12.03 -0.13 7.50
N LEU A 86 -10.79 -0.30 7.05
CA LEU A 86 -10.44 -0.46 5.65
C LEU A 86 -9.65 -1.75 5.46
N THR A 87 -9.84 -2.38 4.30
CA THR A 87 -8.93 -3.40 3.80
C THR A 87 -8.22 -2.83 2.58
N LEU A 88 -6.88 -2.81 2.65
CA LEU A 88 -6.02 -2.50 1.52
C LEU A 88 -5.44 -3.79 0.96
N THR A 89 -5.68 -4.00 -0.32
CA THR A 89 -5.19 -5.15 -1.08
C THR A 89 -4.31 -4.67 -2.22
N VAL A 90 -3.15 -5.31 -2.41
CA VAL A 90 -2.26 -5.02 -3.53
C VAL A 90 -1.83 -6.32 -4.22
N GLN A 91 -1.93 -6.36 -5.54
CA GLN A 91 -1.54 -7.48 -6.38
C GLN A 91 -0.44 -7.06 -7.36
N ARG A 92 0.52 -7.95 -7.63
CA ARG A 92 1.51 -7.73 -8.71
C ARG A 92 0.85 -7.89 -10.07
N ASP A 93 1.14 -6.96 -10.97
CA ASP A 93 0.81 -7.04 -12.39
C ASP A 93 2.13 -7.23 -13.14
N GLU A 94 2.57 -8.50 -13.26
CA GLU A 94 3.90 -8.87 -13.80
C GLU A 94 4.11 -8.34 -15.21
N ALA A 95 3.07 -8.38 -16.05
CA ALA A 95 3.13 -7.90 -17.43
C ALA A 95 3.40 -6.39 -17.53
N ALA A 96 2.90 -5.61 -16.57
CA ALA A 96 3.07 -4.16 -16.54
C ALA A 96 4.18 -3.69 -15.57
N GLY A 97 4.79 -4.60 -14.82
CA GLY A 97 5.73 -4.28 -13.73
C GLY A 97 5.13 -3.40 -12.64
N SER A 98 3.79 -3.38 -12.51
CA SER A 98 3.08 -2.43 -11.64
C SER A 98 2.30 -3.14 -10.53
N HIS A 99 1.85 -2.39 -9.54
CA HIS A 99 1.09 -2.92 -8.41
C HIS A 99 -0.34 -2.42 -8.48
N ARG A 100 -1.30 -3.33 -8.67
CA ARG A 100 -2.72 -3.00 -8.67
C ARG A 100 -3.21 -2.97 -7.24
N PHE A 101 -3.76 -1.84 -6.81
CA PHE A 101 -4.28 -1.68 -5.46
C PHE A 101 -5.80 -1.52 -5.45
N ARG A 102 -6.40 -1.95 -4.33
CA ARG A 102 -7.80 -1.74 -3.99
C ARG A 102 -7.92 -1.45 -2.49
N ILE A 103 -8.62 -0.36 -2.17
CA ILE A 103 -9.08 -0.04 -0.82
C ILE A 103 -10.58 -0.35 -0.78
N THR A 104 -10.99 -1.14 0.19
CA THR A 104 -12.40 -1.47 0.45
C THR A 104 -12.77 -1.11 1.89
N GLY A 105 -14.03 -0.76 2.11
CA GLY A 105 -14.66 -0.75 3.43
C GLY A 105 -15.91 -1.62 3.43
N ASP A 106 -16.77 -1.44 4.42
CA ASP A 106 -17.98 -2.25 4.61
C ASP A 106 -18.94 -2.20 3.40
N GLU A 107 -19.04 -1.04 2.75
CA GLU A 107 -19.91 -0.81 1.59
C GLU A 107 -19.23 -1.13 0.24
N GLY A 108 -18.08 -1.80 0.27
CA GLY A 108 -17.36 -2.26 -0.92
C GLY A 108 -16.19 -1.37 -1.34
N SER A 109 -15.99 -1.20 -2.65
CA SER A 109 -14.78 -0.56 -3.19
C SER A 109 -14.79 0.96 -3.02
N ILE A 110 -13.79 1.45 -2.29
CA ILE A 110 -13.57 2.87 -1.99
C ILE A 110 -12.61 3.50 -3.00
N CYS A 111 -11.46 2.86 -3.22
CA CYS A 111 -10.45 3.37 -4.14
C CYS A 111 -9.77 2.21 -4.88
N THR A 112 -9.46 2.39 -6.15
CA THR A 112 -8.64 1.46 -6.93
C THR A 112 -7.60 2.22 -7.74
N GLY A 113 -6.53 1.53 -8.14
CA GLY A 113 -5.56 2.09 -9.07
C GLY A 113 -4.37 1.19 -9.30
N GLN A 114 -3.35 1.76 -9.93
CA GLN A 114 -2.05 1.13 -10.15
C GLN A 114 -0.93 2.04 -9.67
N LEU A 115 0.06 1.46 -9.01
CA LEU A 115 1.24 2.13 -8.49
C LEU A 115 2.50 1.40 -8.98
N LEU A 116 3.36 2.12 -9.69
CA LEU A 116 4.68 1.67 -10.11
C LEU A 116 5.70 2.30 -9.18
N LEU A 117 6.54 1.46 -8.58
CA LEU A 117 7.70 1.91 -7.83
C LEU A 117 8.86 2.10 -8.81
N ALA A 118 9.69 3.11 -8.57
CA ALA A 118 10.99 3.21 -9.20
C ALA A 118 11.85 2.12 -8.58
N ASP A 119 12.07 1.05 -9.34
CA ASP A 119 12.96 -0.01 -8.92
C ASP A 119 14.36 0.61 -8.74
N GLY A 120 14.99 0.40 -7.59
CA GLY A 120 16.38 0.81 -7.37
C GLY A 120 17.35 0.00 -8.24
N ARG A 121 16.82 -0.94 -9.02
CA ARG A 121 17.52 -1.74 -10.02
C ARG A 121 16.80 -1.53 -11.35
N ASP A 122 17.39 -0.75 -12.25
CA ASP A 122 17.08 -0.86 -13.67
C ASP A 122 17.02 -2.36 -14.03
N GLY A 123 15.97 -2.79 -14.74
CA GLY A 123 15.58 -4.20 -14.98
C GLY A 123 16.61 -5.10 -15.68
N LYS A 124 17.78 -5.30 -15.06
CA LYS A 124 18.91 -6.15 -15.45
C LYS A 124 19.71 -6.54 -14.19
N ASN A 125 19.10 -7.23 -13.24
CA ASN A 125 19.74 -8.24 -12.38
C ASN A 125 18.77 -8.66 -11.27
N ALA A 126 18.04 -9.75 -11.53
CA ALA A 126 17.71 -10.66 -10.45
C ALA A 126 19.04 -11.27 -9.97
N PRO A 127 19.33 -11.34 -8.66
CA PRO A 127 20.47 -12.10 -8.19
C PRO A 127 20.19 -13.57 -8.49
N ASP A 128 20.98 -14.17 -9.38
CA ASP A 128 21.06 -15.62 -9.53
C ASP A 128 21.37 -16.19 -8.15
N GLY A 129 20.41 -16.92 -7.59
CA GLY A 129 20.57 -17.64 -6.35
C GLY A 129 21.62 -18.73 -6.56
N THR A 130 22.84 -18.49 -6.12
CA THR A 130 23.79 -19.54 -5.81
C THR A 130 24.59 -19.12 -4.59
N PHE A 131 24.04 -19.40 -3.40
CA PHE A 131 24.84 -19.50 -2.18
C PHE A 131 25.71 -20.76 -2.31
N SER A 132 27.00 -20.57 -2.52
CA SER A 132 27.99 -21.64 -2.48
C SER A 132 28.35 -21.90 -1.02
N THR A 133 27.88 -23.03 -0.47
CA THR A 133 28.31 -23.54 0.82
C THR A 133 29.80 -23.89 0.74
N THR A 134 30.63 -23.22 1.53
CA THR A 134 31.97 -23.71 1.86
C THR A 134 31.85 -24.41 3.21
N GLU A 135 31.85 -25.74 3.19
CA GLU A 135 32.09 -26.55 4.38
C GLU A 135 33.58 -26.53 4.71
N ASN A 136 33.87 -26.56 6.00
CA ASN A 136 35.20 -26.57 6.62
C ASN A 136 35.46 -27.93 7.23
#